data_AF-A0A3D1D1R4-F1
#
_entry.id   AF-A0A3D1D1R4-F1
#
_cell.length_a   1.000
_cell.length_b   1.000
_cell.length_c   1.000
_cell.angle_alpha   90.00
_cell.angle_beta   90.00
_cell.angle_gamma   90.00
#
_symmetry.space_group_name_H-M   'P 1'
#
loop_
_entity.id
_entity.type
_entity.pdbx_description
1 polymer ?
#
loop_
_entity_poly.entity_id
_entity_poly.type
_entity_poly.pdbx_seq_one_letter_code
_entity_poly.pdbx_strand_id
1 'polypeptide(L)'
;MTYDEIWLLKWHECMSYVEENKRMPSKYHVMDRHMVNWLKYNRKMFKKNKLNEARRERLAILLAEADRYRRVNQYSYYNKR
;
A
#
# COMPACT_ATOMS: atom_id res chain seq x y z
N MET A 1 -15.43 13.04 -12.95
CA MET A 1 -14.68 12.30 -11.92
C MET A 1 -13.59 13.22 -11.39
N THR A 2 -13.64 13.57 -10.10
CA THR A 2 -12.69 14.49 -9.46
C THR A 2 -11.35 13.80 -9.14
N TYR A 3 -10.30 14.57 -8.87
CA TYR A 3 -9.00 14.02 -8.49
C TYR A 3 -9.06 13.19 -7.19
N ASP A 4 -9.95 13.57 -6.25
CA ASP A 4 -10.19 12.82 -5.02
C ASP A 4 -10.93 11.50 -5.28
N GLU A 5 -11.93 11.50 -6.17
CA GLU A 5 -12.63 10.26 -6.56
C GLU A 5 -11.69 9.26 -7.23
N ILE A 6 -10.83 9.73 -8.14
CA ILE A 6 -9.81 8.87 -8.79
C ILE A 6 -8.87 8.30 -7.73
N TRP A 7 -8.44 9.12 -6.77
CA TRP A 7 -7.57 8.66 -5.69
C TRP A 7 -8.25 7.60 -4.83
N LEU A 8 -9.53 7.80 -4.49
CA LEU A 8 -10.33 6.88 -3.71
C LEU A 8 -10.56 5.56 -4.43
N LEU A 9 -10.88 5.59 -5.73
CA LEU A 9 -10.99 4.42 -6.59
C LEU A 9 -9.70 3.59 -6.59
N LYS A 10 -8.54 4.24 -6.72
CA LYS A 10 -7.25 3.55 -6.66
C LYS A 10 -6.94 2.98 -5.29
N TRP A 11 -7.36 3.64 -4.23
CA TRP A 11 -7.27 3.10 -2.87
C TRP A 11 -8.14 1.85 -2.70
N HIS A 12 -9.40 1.88 -3.14
CA HIS A 12 -10.29 0.72 -3.10
C HIS A 12 -9.72 -0.45 -3.91
N GLU A 13 -9.23 -0.18 -5.13
CA GLU A 13 -8.59 -1.20 -5.98
C GLU A 13 -7.42 -1.89 -5.26
N CYS A 14 -6.57 -1.12 -4.56
CA CYS A 14 -5.48 -1.69 -3.78
C CYS A 14 -5.96 -2.44 -2.53
N MET A 15 -7.00 -1.96 -1.86
CA MET A 15 -7.55 -2.61 -0.66
C MET A 15 -8.16 -3.96 -1.00
N SER A 16 -9.02 -4.02 -2.03
CA SER A 16 -9.61 -5.27 -2.52
C SER A 16 -8.53 -6.25 -2.95
N TYR A 17 -7.47 -5.78 -3.62
CA TYR A 17 -6.35 -6.63 -3.98
C TYR A 17 -5.68 -7.28 -2.76
N VAL A 18 -5.41 -6.49 -1.71
CA VAL A 18 -4.77 -6.97 -0.48
C VAL A 18 -5.68 -7.96 0.24
N GLU A 19 -6.98 -7.70 0.29
CA GLU A 19 -7.97 -8.58 0.91
C GLU A 19 -8.13 -9.91 0.17
N GLU A 20 -8.15 -9.90 -1.17
CA GLU A 20 -8.31 -11.09 -2.01
C GLU A 20 -7.04 -11.93 -2.06
N ASN A 21 -5.89 -11.29 -2.29
CA ASN A 21 -4.63 -11.99 -2.52
C ASN A 21 -3.85 -12.25 -1.22
N LYS A 22 -4.28 -11.65 -0.10
CA LYS A 22 -3.59 -11.73 1.20
C LYS A 22 -2.10 -11.37 1.08
N ARG A 23 -1.79 -10.39 0.22
CA ARG A 23 -0.44 -9.88 -0.03
C ARG A 23 -0.46 -8.50 -0.67
N MET A 24 0.66 -7.82 -0.61
CA MET A 24 0.86 -6.57 -1.34
C MET A 24 1.06 -6.80 -2.85
N PRO A 25 0.64 -5.83 -3.69
CA PRO A 25 1.00 -5.81 -5.10
C PRO A 25 2.52 -5.86 -5.27
N SER A 26 2.99 -6.65 -6.24
CA SER A 26 4.40 -6.92 -6.45
C SER A 26 4.87 -6.45 -7.82
N LYS A 27 6.07 -5.85 -7.88
CA LYS A 27 6.68 -5.41 -9.15
C LYS A 27 6.90 -6.55 -10.16
N TYR A 28 6.92 -7.79 -9.69
CA TYR A 28 7.15 -8.98 -10.50
C TYR A 28 5.91 -9.43 -11.28
N HIS A 29 4.72 -8.96 -10.90
CA HIS A 29 3.49 -9.18 -11.67
C HIS A 29 3.19 -7.94 -12.50
N VAL A 30 3.10 -8.11 -13.81
CA VAL A 30 2.88 -6.97 -14.74
C VAL A 30 1.55 -6.28 -14.45
N MET A 31 0.53 -7.05 -14.10
CA MET A 31 -0.81 -6.56 -13.75
C MET A 31 -0.84 -5.78 -12.43
N ASP A 32 0.17 -5.92 -11.55
CA ASP A 32 0.25 -5.18 -10.29
C ASP A 32 0.96 -3.83 -10.44
N ARG A 33 1.65 -3.59 -11.58
CA ARG A 33 2.60 -2.47 -11.71
C ARG A 33 1.96 -1.11 -11.47
N HIS A 34 0.72 -0.90 -11.90
CA HIS A 34 0.02 0.37 -11.66
C HIS A 34 -0.24 0.60 -10.18
N MET A 35 -0.67 -0.44 -9.45
CA MET A 35 -0.87 -0.37 -7.99
C MET A 35 0.45 -0.11 -7.26
N VAL A 36 1.52 -0.79 -7.66
CA VAL A 36 2.87 -0.59 -7.10
C VAL A 36 3.34 0.85 -7.31
N ASN A 37 3.17 1.40 -8.51
CA ASN A 37 3.56 2.79 -8.80
C ASN A 37 2.73 3.79 -8.00
N TRP A 38 1.42 3.57 -7.90
CA TRP A 38 0.53 4.39 -7.08
C TRP A 38 0.93 4.37 -5.60
N LEU A 39 1.17 3.18 -5.04
CA LEU A 39 1.64 3.01 -3.66
C LEU A 39 2.99 3.70 -3.41
N LYS A 40 3.94 3.55 -4.33
CA LYS A 40 5.27 4.18 -4.23
C LYS A 40 5.16 5.70 -4.19
N TYR A 41 4.32 6.28 -5.06
CA TYR A 41 4.07 7.71 -5.08
C TYR A 41 3.41 8.19 -3.77
N ASN A 42 2.35 7.52 -3.33
CA ASN A 42 1.63 7.92 -2.11
C ASN A 42 2.48 7.78 -0.85
N ARG A 43 3.31 6.73 -0.72
CA ARG A 43 4.29 6.61 0.36
C ARG A 43 5.30 7.76 0.37
N LYS A 44 5.80 8.15 -0.81
CA LYS A 44 6.71 9.30 -0.94
C LYS A 44 6.02 10.58 -0.50
N MET A 45 4.76 10.80 -0.86
CA MET A 45 4.02 12.00 -0.47
C MET A 45 3.60 12.00 1.01
N PHE A 46 3.27 10.83 1.57
CA PHE A 46 3.04 10.63 3.00
C PHE A 46 4.29 11.01 3.82
N LYS A 47 5.46 10.49 3.45
CA LYS A 47 6.74 10.84 4.10
C LYS A 47 7.07 12.33 3.98
N LYS A 48 6.63 12.98 2.90
CA LYS A 48 6.83 14.43 2.67
C LYS A 48 5.76 15.30 3.32
N ASN A 49 4.80 14.73 4.05
CA ASN A 49 3.65 15.45 4.61
C ASN A 49 2.84 16.24 3.56
N LYS A 50 2.80 15.77 2.30
CA LYS A 50 2.05 16.42 1.20
C LYS A 50 0.69 15.77 0.90
N LEU A 51 0.34 14.72 1.63
CA LEU A 51 -1.00 14.14 1.56
C LEU A 51 -1.95 14.90 2.51
N ASN A 52 -3.18 15.13 2.05
CA ASN A 52 -4.30 15.55 2.90
C ASN A 52 -4.55 14.52 4.02
N GLU A 53 -5.09 14.97 5.15
CA GLU A 53 -5.31 14.16 6.34
C GLU A 53 -6.14 12.90 6.07
N ALA A 54 -7.30 13.03 5.43
CA ALA A 54 -8.15 11.90 5.04
C ALA A 54 -7.42 10.86 4.15
N ARG A 55 -6.50 11.31 3.28
CA ARG A 55 -5.70 10.40 2.45
C ARG A 55 -4.62 9.70 3.27
N ARG A 56 -4.06 10.38 4.27
CA ARG A 56 -3.06 9.79 5.18
C ARG A 56 -3.66 8.68 6.01
N GLU A 57 -4.84 8.91 6.59
CA GLU A 57 -5.56 7.90 7.37
C GLU A 57 -5.85 6.65 6.53
N ARG A 58 -6.42 6.84 5.33
CA ARG A 58 -6.70 5.73 4.40
C ARG A 58 -5.43 4.97 4.00
N LEU A 59 -4.34 5.68 3.72
CA LEU A 59 -3.07 5.04 3.39
C LEU A 59 -2.51 4.27 4.60
N ALA A 60 -2.65 4.78 5.81
CA ALA A 60 -2.23 4.10 7.03
C ALA A 60 -3.02 2.81 7.26
N ILE A 61 -4.35 2.84 7.05
CA ILE A 61 -5.22 1.66 7.12
C ILE A 61 -4.76 0.59 6.11
N LEU A 62 -4.52 0.97 4.86
CA LEU A 62 -4.06 0.05 3.82
C LEU A 62 -2.70 -0.59 4.19
N LEU A 63 -1.78 0.19 4.75
CA LEU A 63 -0.48 -0.31 5.17
C LEU A 63 -0.58 -1.25 6.37
N ALA A 64 -1.46 -0.96 7.32
CA ALA A 64 -1.71 -1.82 8.47
C ALA A 64 -2.33 -3.17 8.04
N GLU A 65 -3.31 -3.15 7.13
CA GLU A 65 -3.92 -4.37 6.60
C GLU A 65 -2.90 -5.20 5.80
N ALA A 66 -2.05 -4.54 5.00
CA ALA A 66 -0.95 -5.20 4.32
C ALA A 66 0.08 -5.82 5.29
N ASP A 67 0.35 -5.18 6.42
CA ASP A 67 1.31 -5.67 7.41
C ASP A 67 0.80 -6.94 8.13
N ARG A 68 -0.53 -7.09 8.29
CA ARG A 68 -1.13 -8.35 8.79
C ARG A 68 -0.76 -9.56 7.94
N TYR A 69 -0.65 -9.38 6.63
CA TYR A 69 -0.28 -10.45 5.70
C TYR A 69 1.22 -10.52 5.40
N ARG A 70 2.03 -9.66 6.06
CA ARG A 70 3.46 -9.66 5.87
C ARG A 70 4.05 -10.95 6.42
N ARG A 71 4.64 -11.75 5.52
CA ARG A 71 5.42 -12.93 5.93
C ARG A 71 6.60 -12.49 6.81
N VAL A 72 6.61 -12.95 8.05
CA VAL A 72 7.78 -12.82 8.93
C VAL A 72 8.82 -13.82 8.45
N ASN A 73 9.93 -13.33 7.88
CA ASN A 73 11.04 -14.20 7.52
C ASN A 73 11.75 -14.68 8.80
N GLN A 74 11.62 -15.97 9.11
CA GLN A 74 12.22 -16.62 10.28
C GLN A 74 13.77 -16.60 10.25
N TYR A 75 14.38 -16.36 9.09
CA TYR A 75 15.84 -16.30 8.90
C TYR A 75 16.40 -14.87 8.89
N SER A 76 15.72 -13.89 9.50
CA SER A 76 16.30 -12.55 9.63
C SER A 76 17.45 -12.58 10.64
N TYR A 77 18.66 -12.82 10.15
CA TYR A 77 19.91 -12.87 10.92
C TYR A 77 20.26 -11.55 11.67
N TYR A 78 19.46 -10.51 11.51
CA TYR A 78 19.62 -9.21 12.18
C TYR A 78 18.74 -9.02 13.42
N ASN A 79 17.86 -9.97 13.76
CA ASN A 79 17.18 -10.00 15.06
C ASN A 79 17.92 -10.95 16.02
N LYS A 80 19.19 -10.63 16.32
CA LYS A 80 19.80 -11.04 17.59
C LYS A 80 19.48 -9.93 18.59
N ARG A 81 18.44 -10.15 19.41
CA ARG A 81 18.35 -9.52 20.72
C ARG A 81 18.96 -10.48 21.74
#